data_AF-A0AAU0KF36-F1
#
_entry.id   AF-A0AAU0KF36-F1
#
_cell.length_a   1.000
_cell.length_b   1.000
_cell.length_c   1.000
_cell.angle_alpha   90.00
_cell.angle_beta   90.00
_cell.angle_gamma   90.00
#
_symmetry.space_group_name_H-M   'P 1'
#
loop_
_entity.id
_entity.type
_entity.pdbx_description
1 polymer ?
#
loop_
_entity_poly.entity_id
_entity_poly.type
_entity_poly.pdbx_seq_one_letter_code
_entity_poly.pdbx_strand_id
1 'polypeptide(L)'
;MKVEYISILAQAQQMQGTKAEEQVLAFAGSMAAAQPEVMDLVDGDEALREYARMVGAPAKILRTEEEVQARRAARAQQTRQQQAAAEAQQAADTLAQGARGAKTLSEVDPGGGALAALLGTDGGASW
;
A
#
# COMPACT_ATOMS: atom_id res chain seq x y z
N MET A 1 15.40 12.81 -52.54
CA MET A 1 14.71 12.52 -51.25
C MET A 1 14.23 11.09 -51.30
N LYS A 2 14.82 10.18 -50.52
CA LYS A 2 14.34 8.79 -50.39
C LYS A 2 13.29 8.80 -49.29
N VAL A 3 12.03 8.64 -49.66
CA VAL A 3 10.95 8.48 -48.70
C VAL A 3 11.14 7.10 -48.08
N GLU A 4 11.57 7.05 -46.82
CA GLU A 4 11.61 5.82 -46.04
C GLU A 4 10.17 5.33 -45.84
N TYR A 5 9.71 4.46 -46.73
CA TYR A 5 8.48 3.72 -46.53
C TYR A 5 8.76 2.68 -45.45
N ILE A 6 8.58 3.06 -44.19
CA ILE A 6 8.29 2.08 -43.15
C ILE A 6 7.04 1.35 -43.68
N SER A 7 7.21 0.09 -44.05
CA SER A 7 6.18 -0.69 -44.71
C SER A 7 4.88 -0.64 -43.90
N ILE A 8 3.76 -0.31 -44.54
CA ILE A 8 2.42 -0.35 -43.91
C ILE A 8 2.17 -1.73 -43.29
N LEU A 9 2.73 -2.79 -43.88
CA LEU A 9 2.66 -4.15 -43.35
C LEU A 9 3.49 -4.32 -42.06
N ALA A 10 4.68 -3.72 -41.99
CA ALA A 10 5.50 -3.74 -40.79
C ALA A 10 4.84 -2.96 -39.65
N GLN A 11 4.23 -1.81 -39.96
CA GLN A 11 3.42 -1.05 -39.00
C GLN A 11 2.19 -1.86 -38.54
N ALA A 12 1.51 -2.57 -39.45
CA ALA A 12 0.38 -3.44 -39.11
C ALA A 12 0.77 -4.66 -38.25
N GLN A 13 1.94 -5.26 -38.50
CA GLN A 13 2.48 -6.36 -37.70
C GLN A 13 2.90 -5.88 -36.30
N GLN A 14 3.50 -4.70 -36.20
CA GLN A 14 3.88 -4.07 -34.94
C GLN A 14 2.64 -3.74 -34.08
N MET A 15 1.55 -3.27 -34.71
CA MET A 15 0.25 -3.06 -34.04
C MET A 15 -0.43 -4.36 -33.56
N GLN A 16 -0.18 -5.50 -34.20
CA GLN A 16 -0.71 -6.79 -33.72
C GLN A 16 0.05 -7.28 -32.48
N GLY A 17 1.36 -7.04 -32.43
CA GLY A 17 2.18 -7.36 -31.26
C GLY A 17 1.73 -6.59 -30.01
N THR A 18 1.50 -5.27 -30.13
CA THR A 18 1.10 -4.44 -28.98
C THR A 18 -0.25 -4.85 -28.42
N LYS A 19 -1.20 -5.24 -29.29
CA LYS A 19 -2.51 -5.73 -28.86
C LYS A 19 -2.42 -7.02 -28.05
N ALA A 20 -1.52 -7.94 -28.41
CA ALA A 20 -1.32 -9.17 -27.66
C ALA A 20 -0.75 -8.91 -26.26
N GLU A 21 0.21 -7.99 -26.16
CA GLU A 21 0.78 -7.57 -24.88
C GLU A 21 -0.27 -6.94 -23.96
N GLU A 22 -1.07 -6.00 -24.47
CA GLU A 22 -2.16 -5.37 -23.71
C GLU A 22 -3.18 -6.41 -23.19
N GLN A 23 -3.53 -7.40 -24.01
CA GLN A 23 -4.46 -8.46 -23.62
C GLN A 23 -3.92 -9.33 -22.49
N VAL A 24 -2.62 -9.67 -22.52
CA VAL A 24 -1.98 -10.46 -21.47
C VAL A 24 -1.96 -9.69 -20.16
N LEU A 25 -1.56 -8.41 -20.18
CA LEU A 25 -1.53 -7.56 -18.98
C LEU A 25 -2.94 -7.34 -18.40
N ALA A 26 -3.93 -7.12 -19.27
CA ALA A 26 -5.33 -7.01 -18.85
C ALA A 26 -5.85 -8.31 -18.22
N PHE A 27 -5.52 -9.46 -18.81
CA PHE A 27 -5.90 -10.77 -18.28
C PHE A 27 -5.24 -11.03 -16.92
N ALA A 28 -3.94 -10.78 -16.79
CA ALA A 28 -3.23 -10.87 -15.51
C ALA A 28 -3.85 -9.96 -14.44
N GLY A 29 -4.19 -8.72 -14.78
CA GLY A 29 -4.89 -7.80 -13.88
C GLY A 29 -6.27 -8.31 -13.43
N SER A 30 -7.00 -9.00 -14.31
CA SER A 30 -8.28 -9.63 -13.95
C SER A 30 -8.09 -10.84 -13.02
N MET A 31 -7.03 -11.62 -13.20
CA MET A 31 -6.69 -12.75 -12.33
C MET A 31 -6.27 -12.29 -10.93
N ALA A 32 -5.55 -11.17 -10.84
CA ALA A 32 -5.06 -10.62 -9.57
C ALA A 32 -6.17 -10.35 -8.53
N ALA A 33 -7.42 -10.16 -8.96
CA ALA A 33 -8.56 -10.00 -8.07
C ALA A 33 -8.89 -11.26 -7.25
N ALA A 34 -8.67 -12.45 -7.84
CA ALA A 34 -8.88 -13.73 -7.18
C ALA A 34 -7.57 -14.32 -6.65
N GLN A 35 -6.48 -14.09 -7.37
CA GLN A 35 -5.16 -14.66 -7.10
C GLN A 35 -4.06 -13.59 -7.25
N PRO A 36 -3.79 -12.80 -6.18
CA PRO A 36 -2.85 -11.68 -6.24
C PRO A 36 -1.42 -12.07 -6.65
N GLU A 37 -0.96 -13.28 -6.30
CA GLU A 37 0.38 -13.80 -6.59
C GLU A 37 0.67 -13.99 -8.08
N VAL A 38 -0.36 -13.98 -8.95
CA VAL A 38 -0.17 -13.98 -10.41
C VAL A 38 0.64 -12.76 -10.87
N MET A 39 0.53 -11.64 -10.14
CA MET A 39 1.29 -10.42 -10.46
C MET A 39 2.79 -10.55 -10.19
N ASP A 40 3.26 -11.57 -9.45
CA ASP A 40 4.69 -11.82 -9.23
C ASP A 40 5.42 -12.23 -10.52
N LEU A 41 4.67 -12.69 -11.54
CA LEU A 41 5.20 -13.01 -12.86
C LEU A 41 5.34 -11.78 -13.78
N VAL A 42 4.68 -10.68 -13.46
CA VAL A 42 4.56 -9.53 -14.37
C VAL A 42 5.58 -8.45 -14.00
N ASP A 43 6.56 -8.23 -14.89
CA ASP A 43 7.41 -7.04 -14.84
C ASP A 43 6.73 -5.88 -15.57
N GLY A 44 6.04 -5.04 -14.79
CA GLY A 44 5.34 -3.87 -15.33
C GLY A 44 6.27 -2.77 -15.86
N ASP A 45 7.52 -2.70 -15.40
CA ASP A 45 8.48 -1.71 -15.90
C ASP A 45 8.94 -2.09 -17.30
N GLU A 46 9.35 -3.36 -17.48
CA GLU A 46 9.81 -3.83 -18.78
C GLU A 46 8.67 -3.88 -19.80
N ALA A 47 7.46 -4.31 -19.40
CA ALA A 47 6.29 -4.27 -20.27
C ALA A 47 6.01 -2.84 -20.78
N LEU A 48 6.04 -1.84 -19.91
CA LEU A 48 5.83 -0.46 -20.34
C LEU A 48 6.94 0.05 -21.29
N ARG A 49 8.20 -0.37 -21.06
CA ARG A 49 9.33 -0.03 -21.93
C ARG A 49 9.24 -0.71 -23.30
N GLU A 50 8.87 -1.98 -23.35
CA GLU A 50 8.66 -2.73 -24.60
C GLU A 50 7.50 -2.13 -25.37
N TYR A 51 6.34 -1.93 -24.72
CA TYR A 51 5.19 -1.28 -25.34
C TYR A 51 5.54 0.09 -25.95
N ALA A 52 6.27 0.93 -25.21
CA ALA A 52 6.73 2.23 -25.70
C ALA A 52 7.62 2.11 -26.95
N ARG A 53 8.52 1.10 -27.00
CA ARG A 53 9.33 0.80 -28.19
C ARG A 53 8.45 0.36 -29.36
N MET A 54 7.45 -0.48 -29.09
CA MET A 54 6.54 -1.01 -30.11
C MET A 54 5.63 0.07 -30.69
N VAL A 55 5.17 1.05 -29.92
CA VAL A 55 4.35 2.16 -30.44
C VAL A 55 5.19 3.34 -30.97
N GLY A 56 6.52 3.24 -30.91
CA GLY A 56 7.42 4.30 -31.38
C GLY A 56 7.43 5.55 -30.50
N ALA A 57 7.12 5.40 -29.20
CA ALA A 57 7.10 6.50 -28.26
C ALA A 57 8.53 7.01 -27.99
N PRO A 58 8.74 8.33 -27.80
CA PRO A 58 10.07 8.86 -27.52
C PRO A 58 10.59 8.33 -26.17
N ALA A 59 11.77 7.71 -26.14
CA ALA A 59 12.35 7.12 -24.92
C ALA A 59 12.40 8.10 -23.72
N LYS A 60 12.53 9.41 -23.98
CA LYS A 60 12.52 10.49 -22.98
C LYS A 60 11.24 10.60 -22.14
N ILE A 61 10.15 9.94 -22.52
CA ILE A 61 8.92 9.93 -21.71
C ILE A 61 9.02 8.95 -20.53
N LEU A 62 9.91 7.96 -20.63
CA LEU A 62 10.14 6.97 -19.59
C LEU A 62 11.32 7.43 -18.73
N ARG A 63 11.19 7.22 -17.42
CA ARG A 63 12.29 7.47 -16.48
C ARG A 63 13.41 6.46 -16.68
N THR A 64 14.61 6.89 -16.34
CA THR A 64 15.77 6.00 -16.22
C THR A 64 15.55 5.00 -15.09
N GLU A 65 16.26 3.88 -15.12
CA GLU A 65 16.16 2.86 -14.08
C GLU A 65 16.59 3.43 -12.73
N GLU A 66 17.65 4.22 -12.72
CA GLU A 66 18.18 4.91 -11.54
C GLU A 66 17.12 5.81 -10.90
N GLU A 67 16.38 6.59 -11.69
CA GLU A 67 15.30 7.45 -11.19
C GLU A 67 14.14 6.63 -10.61
N VAL A 68 13.77 5.52 -11.24
CA VAL A 68 12.71 4.64 -10.74
C VAL A 68 13.12 4.01 -9.41
N GLN A 69 14.34 3.49 -9.32
CA GLN A 69 14.87 2.88 -8.09
C GLN A 69 15.03 3.91 -6.97
N ALA A 70 15.54 5.11 -7.26
CA ALA A 70 15.61 6.19 -6.27
C ALA A 70 14.22 6.56 -5.72
N ARG A 71 13.20 6.61 -6.58
CA ARG A 71 11.82 6.87 -6.13
C ARG A 71 11.21 5.71 -5.35
N ARG A 72 11.53 4.47 -5.68
CA ARG A 72 11.11 3.29 -4.90
C ARG A 72 11.74 3.31 -3.50
N ALA A 73 13.04 3.59 -3.43
CA ALA A 73 13.76 3.74 -2.16
C ALA A 73 13.17 4.87 -1.30
N ALA A 74 12.89 6.03 -1.91
CA ALA A 74 12.25 7.15 -1.21
C ALA A 74 10.86 6.79 -0.68
N ARG A 75 10.02 6.09 -1.48
CA ARG A 75 8.71 5.61 -1.02
C ARG A 75 8.86 4.61 0.12
N ALA A 76 9.77 3.66 0.01
CA ALA A 76 10.02 2.68 1.07
C ALA A 76 10.45 3.35 2.38
N GLN A 77 11.32 4.37 2.31
CA GLN A 77 11.72 5.15 3.47
C GLN A 77 10.55 5.93 4.07
N GLN A 78 9.74 6.57 3.23
CA GLN A 78 8.55 7.32 3.66
C GLN A 78 7.53 6.40 4.36
N THR A 79 7.26 5.22 3.79
CA THR A 79 6.37 4.23 4.39
C THR A 79 6.87 3.77 5.75
N ARG A 80 8.17 3.50 5.90
CA ARG A 80 8.77 3.14 7.21
C ARG A 80 8.62 4.24 8.25
N GLN A 81 8.84 5.51 7.86
CA GLN A 81 8.66 6.63 8.78
C GLN A 81 7.19 6.80 9.19
N GLN A 82 6.25 6.62 8.26
CA GLN A 82 4.82 6.68 8.55
C GLN A 82 4.38 5.54 9.48
N GLN A 83 4.90 4.32 9.28
CA GLN A 83 4.63 3.20 10.16
C GLN A 83 5.16 3.46 11.58
N ALA A 84 6.41 3.91 11.72
CA ALA A 84 7.00 4.22 13.02
C ALA A 84 6.24 5.35 13.75
N ALA A 85 5.79 6.38 13.02
CA ALA A 85 4.99 7.45 13.58
C ALA A 85 3.61 6.96 14.04
N ALA A 86 2.96 6.10 13.24
CA ALA A 86 1.68 5.51 13.59
C ALA A 86 1.78 4.62 14.84
N GLU A 87 2.83 3.80 14.95
CA GLU A 87 3.10 2.97 16.12
C GLU A 87 3.36 3.81 17.38
N ALA A 88 4.19 4.87 17.27
CA ALA A 88 4.46 5.78 18.38
C ALA A 88 3.19 6.49 18.85
N GLN A 89 2.31 6.88 17.92
CA GLN A 89 1.04 7.51 18.26
C GLN A 89 0.09 6.53 18.96
N GLN A 90 -0.01 5.29 18.49
CA GLN A 90 -0.79 4.23 19.16
C GLN A 90 -0.26 3.94 20.57
N ALA A 91 1.07 3.90 20.76
CA ALA A 91 1.67 3.73 22.08
C ALA A 91 1.38 4.93 23.01
N ALA A 92 1.43 6.15 22.49
CA ALA A 92 1.09 7.35 23.26
C ALA A 92 -0.40 7.37 23.65
N ASP A 93 -1.29 7.00 22.73
CA ASP A 93 -2.74 6.96 22.98
C ASP A 93 -3.11 5.89 24.02
N THR A 94 -2.50 4.70 23.95
CA THR A 94 -2.71 3.64 24.95
C THR A 94 -2.20 4.04 26.33
N LEU A 95 -1.02 4.67 26.41
CA LEU A 95 -0.49 5.22 27.67
C LEU A 95 -1.39 6.33 28.23
N ALA A 96 -1.86 7.25 27.38
CA ALA A 96 -2.75 8.32 27.78
C ALA A 96 -4.11 7.80 28.27
N GLN A 97 -4.66 6.74 27.64
CA GLN A 97 -5.87 6.07 28.11
C GLN A 97 -5.66 5.36 29.44
N GLY A 98 -4.53 4.66 29.62
CA GLY A 98 -4.17 4.01 30.89
C GLY A 98 -3.97 5.03 32.02
N ALA A 99 -3.30 6.15 31.74
CA ALA A 99 -3.11 7.24 32.70
C ALA A 99 -4.42 7.93 33.07
N ARG A 100 -5.34 8.13 32.10
CA ARG A 100 -6.69 8.63 32.38
C ARG A 100 -7.50 7.65 33.22
N GLY A 101 -7.45 6.36 32.92
CA GLY A 101 -8.11 5.32 33.72
C GLY A 101 -7.58 5.28 35.16
N ALA A 102 -6.25 5.35 35.33
CA ALA A 102 -5.62 5.42 36.65
C ALA A 102 -5.95 6.72 37.40
N LYS A 103 -5.99 7.86 36.70
CA LYS A 103 -6.41 9.14 37.29
C LYS A 103 -7.87 9.13 37.71
N THR A 104 -8.78 8.61 36.88
CA THR A 104 -10.19 8.45 37.24
C THR A 104 -10.36 7.49 38.42
N LEU A 105 -9.64 6.36 38.46
CA LEU A 105 -9.66 5.46 39.63
C LEU A 105 -9.12 6.14 40.90
N SER A 106 -8.05 6.92 40.78
CA SER A 106 -7.48 7.69 41.90
C SER A 106 -8.36 8.88 42.32
N GLU A 107 -9.11 9.49 41.40
CA GLU A 107 -10.07 10.56 41.68
C GLU A 107 -11.38 10.01 42.28
N VAL A 108 -11.71 8.75 41.99
CA VAL A 108 -12.81 8.01 42.62
C VAL A 108 -12.41 7.45 43.99
N ASP A 109 -11.11 7.44 44.33
CA ASP A 109 -10.61 7.11 45.67
C ASP A 109 -9.67 8.15 46.31
N PRO A 110 -10.20 9.29 46.80
CA PRO A 110 -9.51 10.13 47.78
C PRO A 110 -9.97 9.84 49.23
N GLY A 111 -10.84 8.84 49.44
CA GLY A 111 -11.54 8.66 50.71
C GLY A 111 -12.44 7.44 50.76
N GLY A 112 -11.94 6.25 50.40
CA GLY A 112 -12.51 4.97 50.85
C GLY A 112 -13.89 4.59 50.31
N GLY A 113 -14.41 5.30 49.30
CA GLY A 113 -15.75 5.04 48.74
C GLY A 113 -15.80 3.85 47.79
N ALA A 114 -14.76 3.65 46.97
CA ALA A 114 -14.75 2.60 45.94
C ALA A 114 -14.61 1.19 46.54
N LEU A 115 -13.74 1.01 47.55
CA LEU A 115 -13.64 -0.26 48.28
C LEU A 115 -14.86 -0.52 49.16
N ALA A 116 -15.47 0.52 49.76
CA ALA A 116 -16.70 0.37 50.54
C ALA A 116 -17.92 0.01 49.67
N ALA A 117 -17.97 0.50 48.42
CA ALA A 117 -19.01 0.12 47.46
C ALA A 117 -18.87 -1.33 46.98
N LEU A 118 -17.63 -1.85 46.88
CA LEU A 118 -17.36 -3.23 46.45
C LEU A 118 -17.46 -4.24 47.61
N LEU A 119 -17.09 -3.84 48.84
CA LEU A 119 -17.35 -4.63 50.06
C LEU A 119 -18.81 -4.54 50.54
N GLY A 120 -19.55 -3.50 50.14
CA GLY A 120 -20.97 -3.32 50.47
C GLY A 120 -21.91 -4.18 49.62
N THR A 121 -21.44 -4.74 48.50
CA THR A 121 -22.22 -5.57 47.59
C THR A 121 -22.17 -7.08 47.87
N ASP A 122 -21.34 -7.53 48.81
CA ASP A 122 -21.17 -8.96 49.14
C ASP A 122 -21.87 -9.41 50.44
N GLY A 123 -22.70 -8.55 51.06
CA GLY A 123 -23.40 -8.84 52.32
C GLY A 123 -24.87 -9.28 52.20
N GLY A 124 -25.39 -9.54 50.99
CA GLY A 124 -26.82 -9.66 50.74
C GLY A 124 -27.29 -10.98 50.12
N ALA A 125 -26.84 -12.12 50.63
CA ALA A 125 -27.50 -13.40 50.38
C ALA A 125 -28.29 -13.83 51.62
N SER A 126 -29.62 -13.74 51.58
CA SER A 126 -30.51 -14.65 52.33
C SER A 126 -31.97 -14.51 51.90
N TRP A 127 -32.56 -15.69 51.63
CA TRP A 127 -33.95 -16.11 51.40
C TRP A 127 -34.65 -15.76 50.08
#